data_AF-A0A3E0R2I7-F1
#
_entry.id   AF-A0A3E0R2I7-F1
#
_cell.length_a   1.000
_cell.length_b   1.000
_cell.length_c   1.000
_cell.angle_alpha   90.00
_cell.angle_beta   90.00
_cell.angle_gamma   90.00
#
_symmetry.space_group_name_H-M   'P 1'
#
loop_
_entity.id
_entity.type
_entity.pdbx_description
1 polymer ?
#
loop_
_entity_poly.entity_id
_entity_poly.type
_entity_poly.pdbx_seq_one_letter_code
_entity_poly.pdbx_strand_id
1 'polypeptide(L)'
;MYQSPLKIRKTEKGASLKRWFKEKWIDTRTGKPCGRSEGDGRGVPYCRPSKRISSKTPKTASEMSSEEKRQKEREKKSLGQPAGKPRRVKSVKRRK
;
A
#
# COMPACT_ATOMS: atom_id res chain seq x y z
N MET A 1 5.05 15.51 7.93
CA MET A 1 5.39 14.08 7.78
C MET A 1 4.21 13.27 8.31
N TYR A 2 3.81 12.16 7.69
CA TYR A 2 2.68 11.36 8.21
C TYR A 2 3.19 10.54 9.41
N GLN A 3 3.10 11.13 10.61
CA GLN A 3 3.50 10.51 11.86
C GLN A 3 2.41 9.51 12.26
N SER A 4 2.79 8.33 12.75
CA SER A 4 1.80 7.42 13.34
C SER A 4 1.15 8.11 14.54
N PRO A 5 -0.19 8.07 14.68
CA PRO A 5 -0.87 8.63 15.84
C PRO A 5 -0.59 7.84 17.13
N LEU A 6 0.09 6.68 17.03
CA LEU A 6 0.36 5.78 18.14
C LEU A 6 1.86 5.61 18.40
N LYS A 7 2.22 5.40 19.68
CA LYS A 7 3.60 5.10 20.10
C LYS A 7 4.00 3.71 19.62
N ILE A 8 4.73 3.63 18.51
CA ILE A 8 5.21 2.36 17.95
C ILE A 8 6.34 1.79 18.82
N ARG A 9 6.10 0.60 19.39
CA ARG A 9 7.06 -0.17 20.22
C ARG A 9 8.37 -0.44 19.47
N LYS A 10 9.48 -0.58 20.21
CA LYS A 10 10.82 -0.84 19.67
C LYS A 10 11.02 -2.35 19.39
N THR A 11 10.25 -2.90 18.45
CA THR A 11 10.38 -4.31 18.00
C THR A 11 10.61 -4.35 16.49
N GLU A 12 10.99 -5.49 15.92
CA GLU A 12 11.14 -5.63 14.46
C GLU A 12 9.85 -5.31 13.69
N LYS A 13 8.71 -5.76 14.23
CA LYS A 13 7.37 -5.43 13.72
C LYS A 13 7.11 -3.92 13.81
N GLY A 14 7.53 -3.29 14.93
CA GLY A 14 7.46 -1.85 15.10
C GLY A 14 8.35 -1.07 14.13
N ALA A 15 9.57 -1.54 13.87
CA ALA A 15 10.46 -0.93 12.88
C ALA A 15 9.87 -1.03 11.46
N SER A 16 9.27 -2.17 11.13
CA SER A 16 8.55 -2.36 9.86
C SER A 16 7.36 -1.42 9.72
N LEU A 17 6.59 -1.22 10.79
CA LEU A 17 5.47 -0.28 10.82
C LEU A 17 5.95 1.18 10.72
N LYS A 18 7.00 1.57 11.43
CA LYS A 18 7.63 2.90 11.31
C LYS A 18 8.08 3.17 9.88
N ARG A 19 8.69 2.18 9.23
CA ARG A 19 9.08 2.26 7.83
C ARG A 19 7.85 2.45 6.94
N TRP A 20 6.78 1.68 7.15
CA TRP A 20 5.53 1.82 6.40
C TRP A 20 4.99 3.26 6.45
N PHE A 21 4.96 3.90 7.62
CA PHE A 21 4.55 5.31 7.72
C PHE A 21 5.47 6.27 6.95
N LYS A 22 6.80 6.05 7.02
CA LYS A 22 7.78 6.86 6.28
C LYS A 22 7.68 6.71 4.76
N GLU A 23 7.28 5.53 4.28
CA GLU A 23 7.11 5.20 2.86
C GLU A 23 5.93 5.93 2.19
N LYS A 24 5.04 6.57 2.97
CA LYS A 24 3.87 7.32 2.50
C LYS A 24 3.03 6.51 1.49
N TRP A 25 2.33 5.50 1.98
CA TRP A 25 1.53 4.63 1.12
C TRP A 25 0.29 5.35 0.58
N ILE A 26 0.08 5.23 -0.73
CA ILE A 26 -1.03 5.84 -1.48
C ILE A 26 -1.79 4.79 -2.27
N ASP A 27 -3.05 5.06 -2.56
CA ASP A 27 -3.81 4.32 -3.57
C ASP A 27 -3.32 4.73 -4.96
N THR A 28 -2.87 3.77 -5.78
CA THR A 28 -2.29 4.06 -7.10
C THR A 28 -3.29 4.70 -8.06
N ARG A 29 -4.59 4.47 -7.84
CA ARG A 29 -5.67 4.99 -8.67
C ARG A 29 -6.00 6.45 -8.39
N THR A 30 -6.03 6.82 -7.11
CA THR A 30 -6.54 8.13 -6.67
C THR A 30 -5.45 9.06 -6.13
N GLY A 31 -4.26 8.54 -5.84
CA GLY A 31 -3.18 9.28 -5.17
C GLY A 31 -3.46 9.61 -3.70
N LYS A 32 -4.67 9.31 -3.19
CA LYS A 32 -5.06 9.53 -1.80
C LYS A 32 -4.27 8.61 -0.85
N PRO A 33 -4.13 8.98 0.43
CA PRO A 33 -3.54 8.11 1.44
C PRO A 33 -4.18 6.72 1.44
N CYS A 34 -3.33 5.69 1.49
CA CYS A 34 -3.77 4.31 1.52
C CYS A 34 -4.54 4.00 2.80
N GLY A 35 -5.67 3.32 2.65
CA GLY A 35 -6.60 2.98 3.71
C GLY A 35 -8.03 3.23 3.24
N ARG A 36 -8.99 2.62 3.92
CA ARG A 36 -10.41 2.91 3.78
C ARG A 36 -10.96 3.16 5.18
N SER A 37 -11.86 4.12 5.29
CA SER A 37 -12.74 4.23 6.44
C SER A 37 -14.11 3.67 6.08
N GLU A 38 -14.90 3.32 7.09
CA GLU A 38 -16.32 3.04 6.88
C GLU A 38 -17.01 4.29 6.31
N GLY A 39 -17.95 4.11 5.38
CA GLY A 39 -18.66 5.22 4.72
C GLY A 39 -17.86 6.01 3.67
N ASP A 40 -16.58 5.70 3.45
CA ASP A 40 -15.69 6.44 2.53
C ASP A 40 -16.07 6.29 1.04
N GLY A 41 -16.92 5.33 0.69
CA GLY A 41 -17.37 5.07 -0.69
C GLY A 41 -16.25 4.57 -1.64
N ARG A 42 -14.97 4.73 -1.27
CA ARG A 42 -13.82 4.18 -2.00
C ARG A 42 -13.95 2.66 -2.06
N GLY A 43 -13.81 2.04 -3.24
CA GLY A 43 -13.74 0.58 -3.41
C GLY A 43 -12.46 -0.04 -2.82
N VAL A 44 -12.07 -1.25 -3.25
CA VAL A 44 -10.83 -1.90 -2.75
C VAL A 44 -9.58 -1.23 -3.35
N PRO A 45 -8.78 -0.47 -2.58
CA PRO A 45 -7.64 0.25 -3.12
C PRO A 45 -6.46 -0.69 -3.40
N TYR A 46 -5.63 -0.30 -4.36
CA TYR A 46 -4.35 -0.93 -4.59
C TYR A 46 -3.25 -0.02 -4.05
N CYS A 47 -2.76 -0.35 -2.86
CA CYS A 47 -1.81 0.50 -2.18
C CYS A 47 -0.36 0.21 -2.56
N ARG A 48 0.40 1.27 -2.84
CA ARG A 48 1.84 1.23 -3.06
C ARG A 48 2.56 2.38 -2.34
N PRO A 49 3.83 2.21 -1.95
CA PRO A 49 4.58 3.28 -1.33
C PRO A 49 4.86 4.38 -2.36
N SER A 50 4.72 5.64 -1.95
CA SER A 50 5.12 6.80 -2.77
C SER A 50 6.62 7.05 -2.67
N LYS A 51 7.24 6.75 -1.52
CA LYS A 51 8.67 6.97 -1.27
C LYS A 51 9.40 5.67 -0.98
N ARG A 52 10.61 5.56 -1.52
CA ARG A 52 11.55 4.50 -1.14
C ARG A 52 12.30 4.89 0.13
N ILE A 53 12.26 4.03 1.14
CA ILE A 53 12.95 4.25 2.42
C ILE A 53 14.06 3.22 2.65
N SER A 54 13.93 2.00 2.11
CA SER A 54 14.93 0.95 2.27
C SER A 54 14.91 -0.05 1.10
N SER A 55 15.88 -0.95 1.06
CA SER A 55 15.86 -2.10 0.14
C SER A 55 14.64 -3.01 0.31
N LYS A 56 14.07 -3.04 1.53
CA LYS A 56 12.83 -3.79 1.84
C LYS A 56 11.57 -3.09 1.32
N THR A 57 11.66 -1.85 0.82
CA THR A 57 10.52 -1.14 0.24
C THR A 57 10.17 -1.78 -1.09
N PRO A 58 8.91 -2.22 -1.31
CA PRO A 58 8.51 -2.81 -2.58
C PRO A 58 8.55 -1.77 -3.70
N LYS A 59 8.31 -2.22 -4.94
CA LYS A 59 8.15 -1.34 -6.10
C LYS A 59 7.16 -0.21 -5.77
N THR A 60 7.61 1.03 -5.92
CA THR A 60 6.83 2.24 -5.59
C THR A 60 5.78 2.53 -6.65
N ALA A 61 4.82 3.39 -6.32
CA ALA A 61 3.78 3.81 -7.25
C ALA A 61 4.36 4.53 -8.49
N SER A 62 5.47 5.27 -8.36
CA SER A 62 6.14 5.92 -9.50
C SER A 62 6.91 4.95 -10.38
N GLU A 63 7.39 3.84 -9.83
CA GLU A 63 8.14 2.82 -10.57
C GLU A 63 7.26 1.86 -11.39
N MET A 64 5.95 1.84 -11.13
CA MET A 64 5.00 1.00 -11.87
C MET A 64 4.52 1.71 -13.14
N SER A 65 4.43 0.97 -14.25
CA SER A 65 3.79 1.48 -15.47
C SER A 65 2.28 1.67 -15.28
N SER A 66 1.67 2.51 -16.11
CA SER A 66 0.22 2.72 -16.10
C SER A 66 -0.56 1.43 -16.33
N GLU A 67 -0.05 0.55 -17.19
CA GLU A 67 -0.63 -0.77 -17.47
C GLU A 67 -0.56 -1.69 -16.25
N GLU A 68 0.61 -1.78 -15.61
CA GLU A 68 0.79 -2.59 -14.39
C GLU A 68 -0.14 -2.12 -13.27
N LYS A 69 -0.30 -0.80 -13.08
CA LYS A 69 -1.24 -0.23 -12.12
C LYS A 69 -2.66 -0.65 -12.42
N ARG A 70 -3.11 -0.43 -13.66
CA ARG A 70 -4.48 -0.74 -14.09
C ARG A 70 -4.80 -2.23 -13.96
N GLN A 71 -3.86 -3.10 -14.31
CA GLN A 71 -4.01 -4.55 -14.17
C GLN A 71 -4.19 -4.92 -12.68
N LYS A 72 -3.31 -4.43 -11.81
CA LYS A 72 -3.34 -4.76 -10.38
C LYS A 72 -4.53 -4.15 -9.65
N GLU A 73 -4.96 -2.97 -10.05
CA GLU A 73 -6.20 -2.35 -9.55
C GLU A 73 -7.44 -3.18 -9.91
N ARG A 74 -7.53 -3.67 -11.16
CA ARG A 74 -8.61 -4.56 -11.60
C ARG A 74 -8.61 -5.88 -10.85
N GLU A 75 -7.45 -6.53 -10.73
CA GLU A 75 -7.30 -7.76 -9.94
C GLU A 75 -7.75 -7.55 -8.49
N LYS A 76 -7.32 -6.43 -7.87
CA LYS A 76 -7.65 -6.13 -6.49
C LYS A 76 -9.14 -5.79 -6.30
N LYS A 77 -9.76 -5.10 -7.26
CA LYS A 77 -11.20 -4.84 -7.28
C LYS A 77 -12.00 -6.13 -7.41
N SER A 78 -11.61 -7.03 -8.32
CA SER A 78 -12.27 -8.32 -8.54
C SER A 78 -12.15 -9.27 -7.34
N LEU A 79 -10.99 -9.30 -6.68
CA LEU A 79 -10.79 -10.11 -5.48
C LEU A 79 -11.69 -9.70 -4.30
N GLY A 80 -12.16 -8.47 -4.28
CA GLY A 80 -12.89 -7.92 -3.15
C GLY A 80 -12.05 -7.88 -1.87
N GLN A 81 -12.73 -7.57 -0.77
CA GLN A 81 -12.15 -7.55 0.56
C GLN A 81 -13.15 -8.26 1.49
N PRO A 82 -12.93 -9.54 1.82
CA PRO A 82 -13.86 -10.27 2.69
C PRO A 82 -13.81 -9.73 4.12
N ALA A 83 -14.88 -9.97 4.88
CA ALA A 83 -14.85 -9.81 6.33
C ALA A 83 -13.76 -10.75 6.90
N GLY A 84 -12.83 -10.21 7.69
CA GLY A 84 -11.71 -10.96 8.26
C GLY A 84 -10.39 -10.83 7.47
N LYS A 85 -9.74 -11.96 7.15
CA LYS A 85 -8.35 -11.97 6.66
C LYS A 85 -8.24 -11.33 5.27
N PRO A 86 -7.33 -10.35 5.08
CA PRO A 86 -7.25 -9.65 3.81
C PRO A 86 -6.65 -10.47 2.68
N ARG A 87 -7.37 -10.54 1.55
CA ARG A 87 -6.87 -11.11 0.29
C ARG A 87 -5.90 -10.14 -0.39
N ARG A 88 -4.83 -10.66 -0.99
CA ARG A 88 -3.78 -9.86 -1.63
C ARG A 88 -3.54 -10.35 -3.05
N VAL A 89 -3.33 -9.42 -3.97
CA VAL A 89 -2.84 -9.73 -5.32
C VAL A 89 -1.36 -10.13 -5.25
N LYS A 90 -0.89 -10.84 -6.28
CA LYS A 90 0.55 -11.15 -6.41
C LYS A 90 1.37 -9.87 -6.44
N SER A 91 2.51 -9.90 -5.73
CA SER A 91 3.42 -8.75 -5.67
C SER A 91 4.13 -8.54 -7.00
N VAL A 92 4.06 -7.32 -7.52
CA VAL A 92 4.92 -6.90 -8.64
C VAL A 92 6.36 -6.80 -8.15
N LYS A 93 7.25 -7.57 -8.76
CA LYS A 93 8.68 -7.58 -8.45
C LYS A 93 9.35 -6.40 -9.16
N ARG A 94 10.40 -5.88 -8.54
CA ARG A 94 11.32 -4.97 -9.22
C ARG A 94 12.15 -5.77 -10.22
N ARG A 95 12.45 -5.18 -11.37
CA ARG A 95 13.57 -5.66 -12.19
C ARG A 95 14.85 -5.32 -11.41
N LYS A 96 15.71 -6.33 -11.22
CA LYS A 96 17.01 -6.16 -10.54
C LYS A 96 17.96 -5.45 -11.48
#